data_AF-A0A5N7BDE4-F1
#
_entry.id   AF-A0A5N7BDE4-F1
#
_cell.length_a   1.000
_cell.length_b   1.000
_cell.length_c   1.000
_cell.angle_alpha   90.00
_cell.angle_beta   90.00
_cell.angle_gamma   90.00
#
_symmetry.space_group_name_H-M   'P 1'
#
loop_
_entity.id
_entity.type
_entity.pdbx_description
1 polymer ?
#
loop_
_entity_poly.entity_id
_entity_poly.type
_entity_poly.pdbx_seq_one_letter_code
_entity_poly.pdbx_strand_id
1 'polypeptide(L)'
;MGVQGRLQQNVGQLMSAVCASMNIGMRFADYKATGGPRIGNKTPDMVCLTATGSLRIIGEIKTPWIGVHDIDKAYKYGRHKFRHLLGQIVEYMMLADIRYGFLSTYKDMIFLRQIELNGSWVLQYSRPIKGSTAA
;
A
#
# COMPACT_ATOMS: atom_id res chain seq x y z
N MET A 1 5.08 17.31 9.39
CA MET A 1 5.00 16.20 8.42
C MET A 1 3.63 15.54 8.46
N GLY A 2 3.06 15.22 7.29
CA GLY A 2 1.81 14.47 7.16
C GLY A 2 1.97 12.97 7.46
N VAL A 3 0.86 12.21 7.42
CA VAL A 3 0.84 10.77 7.73
C VAL A 3 1.73 9.98 6.76
N GLN A 4 1.68 10.29 5.46
CA GLN A 4 2.53 9.71 4.42
C GLN A 4 4.02 9.88 4.73
N GLY A 5 4.46 11.11 5.02
CA GLY A 5 5.87 11.39 5.32
C GLY A 5 6.38 10.64 6.56
N ARG A 6 5.55 10.52 7.61
CA ARG A 6 5.89 9.72 8.79
C ARG A 6 5.99 8.23 8.48
N LEU A 7 5.08 7.68 7.67
CA LEU A 7 5.15 6.27 7.27
C LEU A 7 6.40 6.01 6.42
N GLN A 8 6.73 6.92 5.50
CA GLN A 8 7.94 6.81 4.66
C GLN A 8 9.21 6.85 5.52
N GLN A 9 9.27 7.73 6.51
CA GLN A 9 10.42 7.82 7.42
C GLN A 9 10.54 6.59 8.33
N ASN A 10 9.45 6.20 9.00
CA ASN A 10 9.51 5.18 10.05
C ASN A 10 9.47 3.75 9.52
N VAL A 11 8.86 3.52 8.36
CA VAL A 11 8.73 2.20 7.75
C VAL A 11 9.47 2.14 6.43
N GLY A 12 9.23 3.07 5.52
CA GLY A 12 9.80 3.04 4.17
C GLY A 12 11.33 3.02 4.16
N GLN A 13 11.98 3.95 4.86
CA GLN A 13 13.45 4.04 4.94
C GLN A 13 14.05 2.83 5.65
N LEU A 14 13.49 2.44 6.80
CA LEU A 14 13.94 1.28 7.56
C LEU A 14 13.84 -0.01 6.73
N MET A 15 12.68 -0.28 6.13
CA MET A 15 12.48 -1.48 5.33
C MET A 15 13.32 -1.48 4.06
N SER A 16 13.61 -0.32 3.47
CA SER A 16 14.56 -0.21 2.35
C SER A 16 15.97 -0.61 2.77
N ALA A 17 16.43 -0.17 3.95
CA ALA A 17 17.73 -0.55 4.49
C ALA A 17 17.81 -2.06 4.80
N VAL A 18 16.75 -2.64 5.37
CA VAL A 18 16.64 -4.09 5.62
C VAL A 18 16.67 -4.86 4.30
N CYS A 19 15.92 -4.43 3.29
CA CYS A 19 15.95 -5.08 1.98
C CYS A 19 17.35 -5.04 1.38
N ALA A 20 18.05 -3.90 1.46
CA ALA A 20 19.42 -3.76 0.99
C ALA A 20 20.39 -4.70 1.74
N SER A 21 20.30 -4.81 3.07
CA SER A 21 21.17 -5.69 3.85
C SER A 21 20.92 -7.18 3.57
N MET A 22 19.69 -7.53 3.20
CA MET A 22 19.31 -8.90 2.83
C MET A 22 19.48 -9.21 1.34
N ASN A 23 20.09 -8.31 0.57
CA ASN A 23 20.23 -8.42 -0.89
C ASN A 23 18.88 -8.63 -1.62
N ILE A 24 17.81 -8.07 -1.05
CA ILE A 24 16.49 -8.00 -1.66
C ILE A 24 16.44 -6.69 -2.43
N GLY A 25 16.39 -6.76 -3.76
CA GLY A 25 16.38 -5.58 -4.64
C GLY A 25 15.06 -4.80 -4.59
N MET A 26 14.69 -4.27 -3.43
CA MET A 26 13.47 -3.51 -3.16
C MET A 26 13.77 -2.26 -2.32
N ARG A 27 13.16 -1.13 -2.70
CA ARG A 27 13.24 0.13 -1.94
C ARG A 27 11.91 0.88 -1.98
N PHE A 28 11.51 1.46 -0.86
CA PHE A 28 10.33 2.31 -0.77
C PHE A 28 10.66 3.73 -1.21
N ALA A 29 9.75 4.35 -1.96
CA ALA A 29 9.93 5.69 -2.51
C ALA A 29 8.57 6.38 -2.74
N ASP A 30 8.63 7.68 -3.02
CA ASP A 30 7.48 8.41 -3.58
C ASP A 30 7.21 7.94 -5.02
N TYR A 31 5.94 7.92 -5.43
CA TYR A 31 5.56 7.56 -6.79
C TYR A 31 6.24 8.44 -7.85
N LYS A 32 6.54 9.71 -7.54
CA LYS A 32 7.24 10.61 -8.46
C LYS A 32 8.66 10.15 -8.79
N ALA A 33 9.23 9.24 -8.00
CA ALA A 33 10.56 8.68 -8.23
C ALA A 33 10.56 7.43 -9.12
N THR A 34 9.39 6.94 -9.59
CA THR A 34 9.35 5.77 -10.48
C THR A 34 9.72 6.17 -11.91
N GLY A 35 10.36 5.24 -12.63
CA GLY A 35 10.60 5.35 -14.08
C GLY A 35 9.40 4.90 -14.94
N GLY A 36 8.33 4.40 -14.34
CA GLY A 36 7.12 3.90 -15.03
C GLY A 36 6.20 3.06 -14.12
N PRO A 37 5.11 2.49 -14.66
CA PRO A 37 4.20 3.11 -15.62
C PRO A 37 3.51 4.33 -14.98
N ARG A 38 3.15 5.33 -15.80
CA ARG A 38 2.35 6.47 -15.35
C ARG A 38 0.86 6.12 -15.40
N ILE A 39 0.17 6.11 -14.25
CA ILE A 39 -1.27 5.79 -14.16
C ILE A 39 -2.16 7.02 -14.41
N GLY A 40 -1.92 7.73 -15.51
CA GLY A 40 -2.63 8.97 -15.84
C GLY A 40 -2.32 10.11 -14.88
N ASN A 41 -3.35 10.76 -14.34
CA ASN A 41 -3.25 11.86 -13.37
C ASN A 41 -3.30 11.41 -11.90
N LYS A 42 -3.29 10.09 -11.66
CA LYS A 42 -3.34 9.51 -10.30
C LYS A 42 -1.92 9.39 -9.74
N THR A 43 -1.78 9.63 -8.44
CA THR A 43 -0.50 9.60 -7.72
C THR A 43 -0.68 8.78 -6.45
N PRO A 44 -0.24 7.51 -6.44
CA PRO A 44 -0.16 6.75 -5.20
C PRO A 44 0.74 7.44 -4.17
N ASP A 45 0.40 7.28 -2.89
CA ASP A 45 1.14 7.91 -1.80
C ASP A 45 2.54 7.32 -1.61
N MET A 46 2.71 6.03 -1.90
CA MET A 46 3.99 5.35 -1.75
C MET A 46 4.13 4.23 -2.77
N VAL A 47 5.37 3.87 -3.10
CA VAL A 47 5.68 2.71 -3.92
C VAL A 47 6.87 1.93 -3.38
N CYS A 48 6.97 0.66 -3.77
CA CYS A 48 8.21 -0.10 -3.70
C CYS A 48 8.74 -0.34 -5.11
N LEU A 49 10.00 -0.02 -5.32
CA LEU A 49 10.71 -0.12 -6.59
C LEU A 49 11.79 -1.19 -6.50
N THR A 50 12.14 -1.79 -7.63
CA THR A 50 13.37 -2.57 -7.74
C THR A 50 14.60 -1.66 -7.63
N ALA A 51 15.79 -2.26 -7.48
CA ALA A 51 17.06 -1.55 -7.63
C ALA A 51 17.16 -0.82 -8.98
N THR A 52 16.58 -1.38 -10.04
CA THR A 52 16.50 -0.80 -11.39
C THR A 52 15.39 0.25 -11.57
N GLY A 53 14.63 0.56 -10.51
CA GLY A 53 13.57 1.58 -10.55
C GLY A 53 12.21 1.09 -11.08
N SER A 54 12.05 -0.20 -11.33
CA SER A 54 10.78 -0.80 -11.78
C SER A 54 9.79 -0.92 -10.63
N LEU A 55 8.53 -0.54 -10.85
CA LEU A 55 7.48 -0.62 -9.84
C LEU A 55 7.15 -2.07 -9.47
N ARG A 56 7.02 -2.36 -8.17
CA ARG A 56 6.68 -3.70 -7.64
C ARG A 56 5.50 -3.71 -6.69
N ILE A 57 5.33 -2.66 -5.88
CA ILE A 57 4.27 -2.55 -4.88
C ILE A 57 3.73 -1.12 -4.89
N ILE A 58 2.41 -0.97 -4.75
CA ILE A 58 1.76 0.33 -4.55
C ILE A 58 1.25 0.46 -3.10
N GLY A 59 1.45 1.62 -2.50
CA GLY A 59 0.96 1.97 -1.16
C GLY A 59 -0.02 3.13 -1.20
N GLU A 60 -1.15 2.99 -0.53
CA GLU A 60 -2.12 4.05 -0.27
C GLU A 60 -2.18 4.33 1.23
N ILE A 61 -2.21 5.61 1.61
CA ILE A 61 -2.10 6.07 2.98
C ILE A 61 -3.26 7.00 3.30
N LYS A 62 -4.09 6.56 4.24
CA LYS A 62 -5.24 7.30 4.74
C LYS A 62 -4.94 7.95 6.09
N THR A 63 -5.62 9.04 6.36
CA THR A 63 -5.51 9.71 7.66
C THR A 63 -6.37 9.01 8.71
N PRO A 64 -5.87 8.79 9.94
CA PRO A 64 -6.58 8.02 10.96
C PRO A 64 -7.71 8.77 11.68
N TRP A 65 -7.83 10.09 11.52
CA TRP A 65 -8.86 10.91 12.18
C TRP A 65 -10.16 11.02 11.38
N ILE A 66 -10.18 10.53 10.14
CA ILE A 66 -11.41 10.44 9.34
C ILE A 66 -12.04 9.07 9.63
N GLY A 67 -13.24 9.07 10.22
CA GLY A 67 -13.89 7.83 10.66
C GLY A 67 -14.16 6.82 9.54
N VAL A 68 -14.31 7.27 8.28
CA VAL A 68 -14.46 6.36 7.13
C VAL A 68 -13.16 5.65 6.75
N HIS A 69 -12.01 6.13 7.24
CA HIS A 69 -10.71 5.50 7.02
C HIS A 69 -10.38 4.41 8.03
N ASP A 70 -11.18 4.20 9.08
CA ASP A 70 -10.94 3.16 10.07
C ASP A 70 -11.04 1.75 9.44
N ILE A 71 -9.87 1.16 9.20
CA ILE A 71 -9.72 -0.12 8.51
C ILE A 71 -10.31 -1.25 9.35
N ASP A 72 -10.01 -1.33 10.64
CA ASP A 72 -10.48 -2.40 11.54
C ASP A 72 -12.01 -2.37 11.66
N LYS A 73 -12.60 -1.18 11.84
CA LYS A 73 -14.05 -1.00 11.92
C LYS A 73 -14.73 -1.32 10.59
N ALA A 74 -14.19 -0.86 9.46
CA ALA A 74 -14.74 -1.15 8.14
C ALA A 74 -14.69 -2.66 7.84
N TYR A 75 -13.57 -3.31 8.14
CA TYR A 75 -13.36 -4.75 7.96
C TYR A 75 -14.37 -5.58 8.77
N LYS A 76 -14.60 -5.23 10.04
CA LYS A 76 -15.48 -6.00 10.94
C LYS A 76 -16.97 -5.75 10.72
N TYR A 77 -17.36 -4.51 10.45
CA TYR A 77 -18.77 -4.09 10.56
C TYR A 77 -19.33 -3.42 9.30
N GLY A 78 -18.53 -3.23 8.24
CA GLY A 78 -18.93 -2.38 7.13
C GLY A 78 -18.44 -2.87 5.78
N ARG A 79 -18.99 -3.96 5.24
CA ARG A 79 -18.61 -4.52 3.93
C ARG A 79 -18.53 -3.47 2.81
N HIS A 80 -19.52 -2.58 2.71
CA HIS A 80 -19.51 -1.51 1.70
C HIS A 80 -18.42 -0.47 1.94
N LYS A 81 -18.21 -0.05 3.20
CA LYS A 81 -17.14 0.88 3.59
C LYS A 81 -15.76 0.30 3.33
N PHE A 82 -15.58 -0.99 3.64
CA PHE A 82 -14.34 -1.70 3.39
C PHE A 82 -14.03 -1.79 1.90
N ARG A 83 -15.00 -2.15 1.07
CA ARG A 83 -14.85 -2.13 -0.39
C ARG A 83 -14.50 -0.75 -0.93
N HIS A 84 -15.10 0.30 -0.38
CA HIS A 84 -14.79 1.68 -0.76
C HIS A 84 -13.34 2.05 -0.42
N LEU A 85 -12.85 1.66 0.77
CA LEU A 85 -11.44 1.86 1.16
C LEU A 85 -10.46 1.15 0.24
N LEU A 86 -10.77 -0.08 -0.17
CA LEU A 86 -9.92 -0.85 -1.09
C LEU A 86 -9.99 -0.30 -2.53
N GLY A 87 -11.09 0.34 -2.92
CA GLY A 87 -11.35 0.72 -4.31
C GLY A 87 -10.23 1.53 -4.96
N GLN A 88 -9.72 2.54 -4.25
CA GLN A 88 -8.67 3.41 -4.78
C GLN A 88 -7.34 2.69 -4.99
N ILE A 89 -6.87 1.93 -4.00
CA ILE A 89 -5.61 1.17 -4.12
C ILE A 89 -5.73 0.08 -5.19
N VAL A 90 -6.88 -0.58 -5.28
CA VAL A 90 -7.16 -1.60 -6.31
C VAL A 90 -7.15 -0.99 -7.70
N GLU A 91 -7.76 0.18 -7.88
CA GLU A 91 -7.71 0.93 -9.14
C GLU A 91 -6.26 1.23 -9.55
N TYR A 92 -5.43 1.70 -8.61
CA TYR A 92 -4.02 1.97 -8.91
C TYR A 92 -3.25 0.72 -9.29
N MET A 93 -3.45 -0.38 -8.56
CA MET A 93 -2.85 -1.67 -8.86
C MET A 93 -3.26 -2.18 -10.25
N MET A 94 -4.54 -2.04 -10.63
CA MET A 94 -5.03 -2.42 -11.97
C MET A 94 -4.43 -1.55 -13.07
N LEU A 95 -4.42 -0.22 -12.90
CA LEU A 95 -3.90 0.72 -13.89
C LEU A 95 -2.38 0.59 -14.10
N ALA A 96 -1.65 0.21 -13.05
CA ALA A 96 -0.20 0.03 -13.10
C ALA A 96 0.23 -1.40 -13.46
N ASP A 97 -0.72 -2.33 -13.65
CA ASP A 97 -0.49 -3.77 -13.79
C ASP A 97 0.40 -4.35 -12.66
N ILE A 98 0.07 -3.98 -11.41
CA ILE A 98 0.81 -4.37 -10.22
C ILE A 98 0.04 -5.38 -9.37
N ARG A 99 0.71 -6.49 -9.07
CA ARG A 99 0.14 -7.60 -8.30
C ARG A 99 -0.03 -7.32 -6.81
N TYR A 100 0.81 -6.47 -6.21
CA TYR A 100 0.89 -6.29 -4.76
C TYR A 100 0.66 -4.86 -4.34
N GLY A 101 -0.06 -4.68 -3.23
CA GLY A 101 -0.27 -3.36 -2.65
C GLY A 101 -0.44 -3.40 -1.14
N PHE A 102 -0.44 -2.22 -0.53
CA PHE A 102 -0.83 -2.05 0.86
C PHE A 102 -1.67 -0.80 1.05
N LEU A 103 -2.59 -0.87 2.02
CA LEU A 103 -3.37 0.27 2.50
C LEU A 103 -3.01 0.48 3.97
N SER A 104 -2.67 1.70 4.36
CA SER A 104 -2.37 2.02 5.76
C SER A 104 -3.08 3.27 6.24
N THR A 105 -3.49 3.28 7.50
CA THR A 105 -3.90 4.50 8.23
C THR A 105 -2.83 4.99 9.19
N TYR A 106 -1.61 4.45 9.08
CA TYR A 106 -0.54 4.47 10.09
C TYR A 106 -0.87 3.68 11.37
N LYS A 107 -2.15 3.63 11.80
CA LYS A 107 -2.61 2.81 12.93
C LYS A 107 -2.79 1.35 12.54
N ASP A 108 -3.35 1.11 11.35
CA ASP A 108 -3.56 -0.21 10.81
C ASP A 108 -2.94 -0.32 9.41
N MET A 109 -2.62 -1.54 9.00
CA MET A 109 -2.17 -1.87 7.66
C MET A 109 -2.87 -3.14 7.14
N ILE A 110 -3.23 -3.14 5.87
CA ILE A 110 -3.66 -4.32 5.13
C ILE A 110 -2.76 -4.51 3.92
N PHE A 111 -2.35 -5.75 3.69
CA PHE A 111 -1.67 -6.16 2.46
C PHE A 111 -2.68 -6.69 1.47
N LEU A 112 -2.49 -6.35 0.19
CA LEU A 112 -3.33 -6.76 -0.92
C LEU A 112 -2.51 -7.57 -1.93
N ARG A 113 -3.15 -8.57 -2.53
CA ARG A 113 -2.61 -9.35 -3.64
C ARG A 113 -3.70 -9.57 -4.68
N GLN A 114 -3.45 -9.14 -5.90
CA GLN A 114 -4.27 -9.53 -7.05
C GLN A 114 -3.82 -10.90 -7.55
N ILE A 115 -4.76 -11.78 -7.85
CA ILE A 115 -4.52 -13.06 -8.49
C ILE A 115 -5.52 -13.27 -9.61
N GLU A 116 -5.14 -14.08 -10.59
CA GLU A 116 -6.08 -14.65 -11.54
C GLU A 116 -6.49 -16.02 -11.03
N LEU A 117 -7.79 -16.23 -10.84
CA LEU A 117 -8.37 -17.49 -10.42
C LEU A 117 -9.45 -17.86 -11.44
N ASN A 118 -9.25 -18.96 -12.16
CA ASN A 118 -10.17 -19.45 -13.20
C ASN A 118 -10.52 -18.36 -14.24
N GLY A 119 -9.51 -17.62 -14.73
CA GLY A 119 -9.70 -16.53 -15.70
C GLY A 119 -10.37 -15.27 -15.15
N SER A 120 -10.60 -15.19 -13.83
CA SER A 120 -11.18 -14.03 -13.17
C SER A 120 -10.18 -13.36 -12.24
N TRP A 121 -10.14 -12.02 -12.28
CA TRP A 121 -9.36 -11.24 -11.33
C TRP A 121 -9.99 -11.27 -9.94
N VAL A 122 -9.21 -11.72 -8.97
CA VAL A 122 -9.61 -11.80 -7.56
C VAL A 122 -8.63 -11.01 -6.71
N LEU A 123 -9.17 -10.21 -5.79
CA LEU A 123 -8.40 -9.50 -4.79
C LEU A 123 -8.36 -10.32 -3.50
N GLN A 124 -7.17 -10.75 -3.10
CA GLN A 124 -6.89 -11.25 -1.77
C GLN A 124 -6.38 -10.12 -0.88
N TYR A 125 -6.72 -10.16 0.40
CA TYR A 125 -6.23 -9.20 1.38
C TYR A 125 -5.99 -9.87 2.74
N SER A 126 -5.01 -9.36 3.49
CA SER A 126 -4.77 -9.79 4.87
C SER A 126 -5.88 -9.33 5.81
N ARG A 127 -5.93 -9.89 7.02
CA ARG A 127 -6.62 -9.22 8.14
C ARG A 127 -5.93 -7.87 8.42
N PRO A 128 -6.65 -6.86 8.97
CA PRO A 128 -6.01 -5.65 9.48
C PRO A 128 -4.92 -5.98 10.50
N ILE A 129 -3.72 -5.44 10.29
CA ILE A 129 -2.59 -5.55 11.21
C ILE A 129 -2.46 -4.22 11.93
N LYS A 130 -2.60 -4.25 13.26
CA LYS A 130 -2.46 -3.05 14.09
C LYS A 130 -0.98 -2.73 14.31
N GLY A 131 -0.65 -1.45 14.32
CA GLY A 131 0.65 -0.98 14.78
C GLY A 131 0.86 -1.37 16.25
N SER A 132 2.07 -1.81 16.59
CA SER A 132 2.44 -2.06 17.98
C SER A 132 2.55 -0.72 18.72
N THR A 133 1.94 -0.66 19.92
CA THR A 133 2.16 0.43 20.88
C THR A 133 3.18 0.07 21.94
N ALA A 134 3.91 -1.05 21.79
CA ALA A 134 5.00 -1.38 22.70
C ALA A 134 6.12 -0.33 22.50
N ALA A 135 6.19 0.58 23.46
CA ALA A 135 7.31 1.49 23.68
C ALA A 135 8.47 0.75 24.37
#